data_AF-T1GZI3-F1
#
_entry.id   AF-T1GZI3-F1
#
_cell.length_a   1.000
_cell.length_b   1.000
_cell.length_c   1.000
_cell.angle_alpha   90.00
_cell.angle_beta   90.00
_cell.angle_gamma   90.00
#
_symmetry.space_group_name_H-M   'P 1'
#
loop_
_entity.id
_entity.type
_entity.pdbx_description
1 polymer ?
#
loop_
_entity_poly.entity_id
_entity_poly.type
_entity_poly.pdbx_seq_one_letter_code
_entity_poly.pdbx_strand_id
1 'polypeptide(L)'
;MDTVEMEQRIVEKRANMEEALAATGFGKFNYILITISGFILLNVVLELLAISYVLPILAKCDLMLTVLQSGFLGGVGVLGITLTSHLWGYLADTIGRRKIIAPTLLLAFGFTLISSFSTNFWCLLIARFCNGCLVSASSATIYAFLGEFHSEGHRSKAVMWAVFIRTFMGILI
;
A
#
# COMPACT_ATOMS: atom_id res chain seq x y z
N MET A 1 21.01 -22.49 28.14
CA MET A 1 20.42 -23.73 27.58
C MET A 1 19.08 -23.45 26.89
N ASP A 2 18.56 -22.22 26.98
CA ASP A 2 17.21 -21.85 26.51
C ASP A 2 17.16 -21.31 25.07
N THR A 3 18.28 -20.88 24.49
CA THR A 3 18.31 -20.32 23.12
C THR A 3 18.18 -21.40 22.05
N VAL A 4 18.82 -22.55 22.25
CA VAL A 4 18.85 -23.65 21.27
C VAL A 4 17.50 -24.39 21.21
N GLU A 5 16.86 -24.66 22.36
CA GLU A 5 15.50 -25.24 22.38
C GLU A 5 14.46 -24.28 21.80
N MET A 6 14.62 -22.97 22.03
CA MET A 6 13.75 -21.95 21.45
C MET A 6 13.94 -21.86 19.93
N GLU A 7 15.18 -21.92 19.42
CA GLU A 7 15.43 -22.01 17.97
C GLU A 7 14.83 -23.28 17.38
N GLN A 8 15.02 -24.44 18.01
CA GLN A 8 14.45 -25.70 17.53
C GLN A 8 12.92 -25.66 17.51
N ARG A 9 12.27 -25.10 18.53
CA ARG A 9 10.81 -24.90 18.55
C ARG A 9 10.33 -23.91 17.50
N ILE A 10 11.10 -22.85 17.20
CA ILE A 10 10.77 -21.89 16.14
C ILE A 10 10.89 -22.57 14.77
N VAL A 11 11.94 -23.37 14.55
CA VAL A 11 12.17 -24.12 13.31
C VAL A 11 11.09 -25.18 13.11
N GLU A 12 10.75 -25.95 14.15
CA GLU A 12 9.72 -27.00 14.10
C GLU A 12 8.31 -26.42 13.89
N LYS A 13 8.03 -25.25 14.49
CA LYS A 13 6.76 -24.53 14.28
C LYS A 13 6.69 -23.88 12.90
N ARG A 14 7.81 -23.39 12.34
CA ARG A 14 7.89 -22.92 10.94
C ARG A 14 7.70 -24.07 9.95
N ALA A 15 8.37 -25.20 10.18
CA ALA A 15 8.25 -26.40 9.35
C ALA A 15 6.80 -26.88 9.28
N ASN A 16 6.09 -26.94 10.41
CA ASN A 16 4.66 -27.28 10.45
C ASN A 16 3.76 -26.29 9.70
N MET A 17 4.04 -24.98 9.81
CA MET A 17 3.26 -23.96 9.11
C MET A 17 3.49 -24.03 7.60
N GLU A 18 4.71 -24.26 7.16
CA GLU A 18 5.04 -24.46 5.74
C GLU A 18 4.47 -25.76 5.19
N GLU A 19 4.49 -26.86 5.95
CA GLU A 19 3.86 -28.13 5.58
C GLU A 19 2.34 -27.98 5.45
N ALA A 20 1.68 -27.29 6.37
CA ALA A 20 0.26 -27.00 6.28
C ALA A 20 -0.08 -26.10 5.07
N LEU A 21 0.77 -25.14 4.74
CA LEU A 21 0.62 -24.29 3.57
C LEU A 21 0.88 -25.05 2.26
N ALA A 22 1.82 -26.00 2.27
CA ALA A 22 2.09 -26.88 1.14
C ALA A 22 0.94 -27.89 0.94
N ALA A 23 0.35 -28.40 2.03
CA ALA A 23 -0.77 -29.33 2.01
C ALA A 23 -2.09 -28.68 1.54
N THR A 24 -2.26 -27.37 1.71
CA THR A 24 -3.47 -26.64 1.29
C THR A 24 -3.52 -26.34 -0.22
N GLY A 25 -2.39 -26.45 -0.93
CA GLY A 25 -2.32 -26.37 -2.40
C GLY A 25 -2.66 -24.99 -3.00
N PHE A 26 -2.29 -24.78 -4.27
CA PHE A 26 -2.64 -23.56 -5.02
C PHE A 26 -4.06 -23.63 -5.59
N GLY A 27 -5.02 -23.11 -4.82
CA GLY A 27 -6.41 -22.98 -5.26
C GLY A 27 -6.73 -21.66 -5.96
N LYS A 28 -7.99 -21.52 -6.40
CA LYS A 28 -8.57 -20.27 -6.96
C LYS A 28 -8.46 -19.08 -6.00
N PHE A 29 -8.41 -19.34 -4.69
CA PHE A 29 -8.26 -18.31 -3.66
C PHE A 29 -6.94 -17.54 -3.78
N ASN A 30 -5.81 -18.21 -4.01
CA ASN A 30 -4.51 -17.56 -4.13
C ASN A 30 -4.44 -16.65 -5.37
N TYR A 31 -5.04 -17.06 -6.49
CA TYR A 31 -5.14 -16.22 -7.68
C TYR A 31 -5.98 -14.96 -7.43
N ILE A 32 -7.12 -15.09 -6.75
CA ILE A 32 -7.97 -13.94 -6.38
C ILE A 32 -7.21 -13.00 -5.45
N LEU A 33 -6.49 -13.55 -4.46
CA LEU A 33 -5.71 -12.76 -3.51
C LEU A 33 -4.58 -11.98 -4.19
N ILE A 34 -3.82 -12.61 -5.09
CA ILE A 34 -2.78 -11.94 -5.90
C ILE A 34 -3.39 -10.82 -6.74
N THR A 35 -4.53 -11.08 -7.39
CA THR A 35 -5.20 -10.09 -8.25
C THR A 35 -5.69 -8.89 -7.44
N ILE A 36 -6.36 -9.12 -6.31
CA ILE A 36 -6.85 -8.04 -5.43
C ILE A 36 -5.67 -7.21 -4.90
N SER A 37 -4.60 -7.87 -4.43
CA SER A 37 -3.40 -7.17 -3.98
C SER A 37 -2.74 -6.34 -5.08
N GLY A 38 -2.70 -6.87 -6.31
CA GLY A 38 -2.24 -6.12 -7.49
C GLY A 38 -3.06 -4.86 -7.74
N PHE A 39 -4.39 -4.93 -7.66
CA PHE A 39 -5.28 -3.77 -7.80
C PHE A 39 -5.09 -2.73 -6.70
N ILE A 40 -4.91 -3.14 -5.45
CA ILE A 40 -4.65 -2.17 -4.38
C ILE A 40 -3.29 -1.50 -4.59
N LEU A 41 -2.26 -2.24 -4.97
CA LEU A 41 -0.96 -1.65 -5.30
C LEU A 41 -1.04 -0.73 -6.54
N LEU A 42 -1.92 -1.00 -7.51
CA LEU A 42 -2.20 -0.11 -8.63
C LEU A 42 -2.83 1.19 -8.15
N ASN A 43 -3.81 1.14 -7.26
CA ASN A 43 -4.44 2.33 -6.68
C ASN A 43 -3.39 3.27 -6.03
N VAL A 44 -2.40 2.72 -5.31
CA VAL A 44 -1.29 3.50 -4.76
C VAL A 44 -0.52 4.27 -5.84
N VAL A 45 -0.24 3.63 -6.98
CA VAL A 45 0.46 4.29 -8.10
C VAL A 45 -0.41 5.37 -8.73
N LEU A 46 -1.71 5.11 -8.91
CA LEU A 46 -2.65 6.07 -9.46
C LEU A 46 -2.74 7.34 -8.62
N GLU A 47 -2.77 7.23 -7.29
CA GLU A 47 -2.75 8.38 -6.39
C GLU A 47 -1.49 9.24 -6.55
N LEU A 48 -0.33 8.60 -6.70
CA LEU A 48 0.95 9.29 -6.90
C LEU A 48 1.05 9.96 -8.27
N LEU A 49 0.52 9.33 -9.32
CA LEU A 49 0.54 9.89 -10.68
C LEU A 49 -0.54 10.97 -10.87
N ALA A 50 -1.71 10.81 -10.25
CA ALA A 50 -2.83 11.74 -10.38
C ALA A 50 -2.43 13.16 -9.98
N ILE A 51 -1.65 13.34 -8.90
CA ILE A 51 -1.18 14.68 -8.51
C ILE A 51 -0.27 15.28 -9.58
N SER A 52 0.65 14.51 -10.16
CA SER A 52 1.57 14.99 -11.19
C SER A 52 0.85 15.45 -12.45
N TYR A 53 -0.23 14.75 -12.85
CA TYR A 53 -1.06 15.14 -14.00
C TYR A 53 -1.95 16.36 -13.72
N VAL A 54 -2.49 16.47 -12.51
CA VAL A 54 -3.44 17.54 -12.15
C VAL A 54 -2.72 18.85 -11.77
N LEU A 55 -1.50 18.78 -11.23
CA LEU A 55 -0.69 19.93 -10.82
C LEU A 55 -0.60 21.07 -11.86
N PRO A 56 -0.25 20.82 -13.14
CA PRO A 56 -0.11 21.89 -14.13
C PRO A 56 -1.44 22.60 -14.45
N ILE A 57 -2.56 21.87 -14.39
CA ILE A 57 -3.90 22.42 -14.67
C ILE A 57 -4.33 23.30 -13.49
N LEU A 58 -4.16 22.83 -12.25
CA LEU A 58 -4.44 23.62 -11.04
C LEU A 58 -3.60 24.89 -10.97
N ALA A 59 -2.31 24.80 -11.36
CA ALA A 59 -1.40 25.93 -11.33
C ALA A 59 -1.76 27.02 -12.35
N LYS A 60 -2.23 26.64 -13.54
CA LYS A 60 -2.50 27.61 -14.63
C LYS A 60 -3.93 28.11 -14.70
N CYS A 61 -4.91 27.24 -14.46
CA CYS A 61 -6.32 27.53 -14.79
C CYS A 61 -7.20 27.79 -13.57
N ASP A 62 -6.89 27.19 -12.42
CA ASP A 62 -7.85 27.15 -11.30
C ASP A 62 -7.43 28.06 -10.14
N LEU A 63 -6.17 27.98 -9.73
CA LEU A 63 -5.76 28.51 -8.42
C LEU A 63 -4.53 29.43 -8.48
N MET A 64 -3.98 29.67 -9.69
CA MET A 64 -2.81 30.53 -9.96
C MET A 64 -1.67 30.34 -8.95
N LEU A 65 -1.25 29.08 -8.76
CA LEU A 65 -0.25 28.74 -7.75
C LEU A 65 1.15 29.27 -8.11
N THR A 66 1.83 29.80 -7.11
CA THR A 66 3.27 30.05 -7.18
C THR A 66 4.02 28.73 -7.30
N VAL A 67 5.16 28.71 -8.01
CA VAL A 67 6.03 27.54 -8.18
C VAL A 67 6.34 26.83 -6.86
N LEU A 68 6.55 27.60 -5.77
CA LEU A 68 6.75 27.06 -4.43
C LEU A 68 5.55 26.25 -3.92
N GLN A 69 4.32 26.75 -4.09
CA GLN A 69 3.11 26.07 -3.63
C GLN A 69 2.86 24.78 -4.41
N SER A 70 3.12 24.77 -5.71
CA SER A 70 3.04 23.56 -6.54
C SER A 70 4.09 22.52 -6.10
N GLY A 71 5.30 22.97 -5.74
CA GLY A 71 6.33 22.10 -5.17
C GLY A 71 5.90 21.45 -3.85
N PHE A 72 5.34 22.25 -2.92
CA PHE A 72 4.79 21.72 -1.68
C PHE A 72 3.67 20.71 -1.93
N LEU A 73 2.78 20.98 -2.87
CA LEU A 73 1.65 20.10 -3.15
C LEU A 73 2.09 18.76 -3.79
N GLY A 74 3.12 18.77 -4.62
CA GLY A 74 3.73 17.54 -5.15
C GLY A 74 4.49 16.74 -4.07
N GLY A 75 5.14 17.43 -3.12
CA GLY A 75 5.95 16.79 -2.08
C GLY A 75 5.17 16.29 -0.87
N VAL A 76 4.06 16.94 -0.51
CA VAL A 76 3.35 16.68 0.77
C VAL A 76 2.84 15.24 0.89
N GLY A 77 2.43 14.62 -0.22
CA GLY A 77 2.01 13.22 -0.25
C GLY A 77 3.16 12.26 0.07
N VAL A 78 4.33 12.49 -0.52
CA VAL A 78 5.54 11.68 -0.28
C VAL A 78 6.07 11.90 1.15
N LEU A 79 5.98 13.12 1.66
CA LEU A 79 6.29 13.41 3.07
C LEU A 79 5.37 12.64 4.01
N GLY A 80 4.06 12.61 3.75
CA GLY A 80 3.10 11.81 4.51
C GLY A 80 3.45 10.32 4.50
N ILE A 81 3.79 9.75 3.34
CA ILE A 81 4.21 8.35 3.22
C ILE A 81 5.45 8.07 4.06
N THR A 82 6.46 8.94 3.96
CA THR A 82 7.74 8.76 4.66
C THR A 82 7.56 8.77 6.17
N LEU A 83 6.84 9.76 6.70
CA LEU A 83 6.61 9.92 8.14
C LEU A 83 5.80 8.77 8.74
N THR A 84 4.86 8.21 7.98
CA THR A 84 3.94 7.19 8.49
C THR A 84 4.35 5.75 8.21
N SER A 85 5.35 5.54 7.35
CA SER A 85 5.84 4.22 6.96
C SER A 85 6.17 3.29 8.15
N HIS A 86 6.92 3.80 9.13
CA HIS A 86 7.29 3.03 10.32
C HIS A 86 6.11 2.77 11.25
N LEU A 87 5.23 3.77 11.41
CA LEU A 87 4.06 3.66 12.29
C LEU A 87 3.10 2.58 11.79
N TRP A 88 2.80 2.58 10.50
CA TRP A 88 1.90 1.58 9.92
C TRP A 88 2.50 0.18 9.87
N GLY A 89 3.82 0.05 9.73
CA GLY A 89 4.50 -1.24 9.87
C GLY A 89 4.25 -1.86 11.24
N TYR A 90 4.48 -1.09 12.31
CA TYR A 90 4.22 -1.53 13.67
C TYR A 90 2.73 -1.85 13.91
N LEU A 91 1.83 -1.02 13.39
CA LEU A 91 0.39 -1.23 13.53
C LEU A 91 -0.07 -2.50 12.79
N ALA A 92 0.47 -2.74 11.58
CA ALA A 92 0.17 -3.91 10.76
C ALA A 92 0.49 -5.23 11.47
N ASP A 93 1.58 -5.25 12.23
CA ASP A 93 2.03 -6.44 12.95
C ASP A 93 1.26 -6.67 14.27
N THR A 94 0.68 -5.63 14.88
CA THR A 94 -0.02 -5.73 16.18
C THR A 94 -1.52 -5.93 16.08
N ILE A 95 -2.22 -5.20 15.21
CA ILE A 95 -3.69 -5.22 15.10
C ILE A 95 -4.18 -6.31 14.13
N GLY A 96 -3.29 -6.74 13.24
CA GLY A 96 -3.57 -7.73 12.19
C GLY A 96 -3.78 -7.08 10.82
N ARG A 97 -3.09 -7.63 9.83
CA ARG A 97 -2.93 -7.07 8.49
C ARG A 97 -4.25 -6.85 7.73
N ARG A 98 -5.14 -7.84 7.74
CA ARG A 98 -6.46 -7.75 7.08
C ARG A 98 -7.35 -6.64 7.64
N LYS A 99 -7.25 -6.38 8.96
CA LYS A 99 -8.07 -5.37 9.65
C LYS A 99 -7.59 -3.95 9.40
N ILE A 100 -6.35 -3.77 8.93
CA ILE A 100 -5.78 -2.45 8.62
C ILE A 100 -6.00 -2.08 7.15
N ILE A 101 -5.87 -3.03 6.22
CA ILE A 101 -6.01 -2.75 4.78
C ILE A 101 -7.39 -2.16 4.45
N ALA A 102 -8.49 -2.77 4.93
CA ALA A 102 -9.83 -2.32 4.58
C ALA A 102 -10.17 -0.88 5.06
N PRO A 103 -10.00 -0.51 6.35
CA PRO A 103 -10.32 0.84 6.81
C PRO A 103 -9.38 1.90 6.27
N THR A 104 -8.08 1.60 6.11
CA THR A 104 -7.12 2.57 5.54
C THR A 104 -7.44 2.89 4.09
N LEU A 105 -7.84 1.89 3.30
CA LEU A 105 -8.26 2.08 1.92
C LEU A 105 -9.57 2.89 1.82
N LEU A 106 -10.56 2.60 2.69
CA LEU A 106 -11.82 3.36 2.71
C LEU A 106 -11.61 4.82 3.14
N LEU A 107 -10.76 5.06 4.14
CA LEU A 107 -10.41 6.41 4.56
C LEU A 107 -9.64 7.15 3.46
N ALA A 108 -8.69 6.50 2.79
CA ALA A 108 -7.94 7.08 1.67
C ALA A 108 -8.89 7.49 0.54
N PHE A 109 -9.84 6.62 0.19
CA PHE A 109 -10.88 6.93 -0.79
C PHE A 109 -11.72 8.15 -0.37
N GLY A 110 -12.13 8.24 0.91
CA GLY A 110 -12.84 9.39 1.44
C GLY A 110 -12.06 10.70 1.33
N PHE A 111 -10.78 10.70 1.70
CA PHE A 111 -9.93 11.90 1.56
C PHE A 111 -9.68 12.29 0.10
N THR A 112 -9.58 11.29 -0.78
CA THR A 112 -9.42 11.52 -2.22
C THR A 112 -10.68 12.16 -2.81
N LEU A 113 -11.87 11.68 -2.44
CA LEU A 113 -13.14 12.31 -2.82
C LEU A 113 -13.23 13.75 -2.31
N ILE A 114 -12.95 13.98 -1.03
CA ILE A 114 -12.93 15.34 -0.46
C ILE A 114 -11.95 16.23 -1.23
N SER A 115 -10.77 15.72 -1.55
CA SER A 115 -9.78 16.44 -2.33
C SER A 115 -10.24 16.75 -3.74
N SER A 116 -11.08 15.90 -4.36
CA SER A 116 -11.62 16.12 -5.71
C SER A 116 -12.67 17.24 -5.76
N PHE A 117 -13.41 17.47 -4.67
CA PHE A 117 -14.38 18.55 -4.56
C PHE A 117 -13.77 19.84 -4.00
N SER A 118 -12.51 19.82 -3.56
CA SER A 118 -11.91 20.96 -2.87
C SER A 118 -11.28 21.95 -3.84
N THR A 119 -11.77 23.19 -3.82
CA THR A 119 -11.22 24.33 -4.57
C THR A 119 -10.21 25.16 -3.75
N ASN A 120 -9.99 24.82 -2.47
CA ASN A 120 -9.10 25.58 -1.58
C ASN A 120 -7.72 24.92 -1.48
N PHE A 121 -6.65 25.70 -1.65
CA PHE A 121 -5.26 25.21 -1.59
C PHE A 121 -4.95 24.46 -0.29
N TRP A 122 -5.31 25.06 0.86
CA TRP A 122 -5.03 24.49 2.18
C TRP A 122 -5.79 23.19 2.43
N CYS A 123 -7.06 23.11 2.02
CA CYS A 123 -7.86 21.90 2.13
C CYS A 123 -7.29 20.78 1.26
N LEU A 124 -6.87 21.10 0.03
CA LEU A 124 -6.24 20.16 -0.88
C LEU A 124 -4.91 19.66 -0.30
N LEU A 125 -4.08 20.55 0.24
CA LEU A 125 -2.80 20.19 0.87
C LEU A 125 -2.97 19.24 2.06
N ILE A 126 -3.91 19.54 2.97
CA ILE A 126 -4.20 18.68 4.13
C ILE A 126 -4.79 17.34 3.69
N ALA A 127 -5.74 17.34 2.76
CA ALA A 127 -6.34 16.11 2.27
C ALA A 127 -5.29 15.20 1.61
N ARG A 128 -4.33 15.76 0.85
CA ARG A 128 -3.24 15.00 0.23
C ARG A 128 -2.23 14.49 1.25
N PHE A 129 -1.93 15.26 2.29
CA PHE A 129 -1.12 14.77 3.39
C PHE A 129 -1.77 13.55 4.07
N CYS A 130 -3.05 13.67 4.46
CA CYS A 130 -3.81 12.58 5.05
C CYS A 130 -3.90 11.36 4.14
N ASN A 131 -4.15 11.57 2.84
CA ASN A 131 -4.19 10.49 1.86
C ASN A 131 -2.83 9.78 1.74
N GLY A 132 -1.73 10.53 1.63
CA GLY A 132 -0.37 9.96 1.61
C GLY A 132 -0.05 9.15 2.87
N CYS A 133 -0.48 9.64 4.03
CA CYS A 133 -0.38 8.93 5.30
C CYS A 133 -1.15 7.59 5.30
N LEU A 134 -2.29 7.48 4.61
CA LEU A 134 -3.11 6.25 4.59
C LEU A 134 -2.68 5.26 3.51
N VAL A 135 -2.23 5.77 2.36
CA VAL A 135 -1.74 4.99 1.22
C VAL A 135 -0.50 4.17 1.60
N SER A 136 0.38 4.72 2.45
CA SER A 136 1.57 4.01 2.95
C SER A 136 1.20 2.72 3.69
N ALA A 137 0.14 2.74 4.50
CA ALA A 137 -0.36 1.60 5.25
C ALA A 137 -0.75 0.43 4.34
N SER A 138 -1.50 0.73 3.28
CA SER A 138 -1.94 -0.29 2.31
C SER A 138 -0.75 -0.92 1.59
N SER A 139 0.20 -0.11 1.13
CA SER A 139 1.37 -0.61 0.39
C SER A 139 2.27 -1.53 1.23
N ALA A 140 2.59 -1.16 2.46
CA ALA A 140 3.47 -1.95 3.32
C ALA A 140 2.79 -3.26 3.78
N THR A 141 1.51 -3.18 4.13
CA THR A 141 0.76 -4.32 4.67
C THR A 141 0.51 -5.40 3.62
N ILE A 142 0.36 -5.03 2.34
CA ILE A 142 0.09 -6.00 1.25
C ILE A 142 1.26 -6.93 0.98
N TYR A 143 2.50 -6.42 0.92
CA TYR A 143 3.66 -7.28 0.67
C TYR A 143 3.80 -8.33 1.77
N ALA A 144 3.56 -7.90 3.00
CA ALA A 144 3.64 -8.74 4.17
C ALA A 144 2.48 -9.76 4.19
N PHE A 145 1.26 -9.32 3.87
CA PHE A 145 0.08 -10.17 3.72
C PHE A 145 0.28 -11.24 2.64
N LEU A 146 0.76 -10.88 1.44
CA LEU A 146 1.06 -11.87 0.39
C LEU A 146 2.06 -12.94 0.86
N GLY A 147 3.00 -12.54 1.72
CA GLY A 147 4.01 -13.43 2.27
C GLY A 147 3.51 -14.41 3.32
N GLU A 148 2.40 -14.13 4.00
CA GLU A 148 1.78 -15.05 4.96
C GLU A 148 0.97 -16.15 4.25
N PHE A 149 0.40 -15.85 3.08
CA PHE A 149 -0.44 -16.79 2.33
C PHE A 149 0.32 -17.64 1.30
N HIS A 150 1.63 -17.42 1.13
CA HIS A 150 2.45 -18.16 0.15
C HIS A 150 3.72 -18.73 0.78
N SER A 151 4.00 -20.01 0.51
CA SER A 151 5.20 -20.73 0.97
C SER A 151 6.47 -20.11 0.35
N GLU A 152 7.63 -20.23 1.02
CA GLU A 152 8.90 -19.58 0.65
C GLU A 152 9.29 -19.75 -0.83
N GLY A 153 9.01 -20.90 -1.44
CA GLY A 153 9.30 -21.16 -2.86
C GLY A 153 8.41 -20.42 -3.87
N HIS A 154 7.19 -20.01 -3.48
CA HIS A 154 6.21 -19.37 -4.38
C HIS A 154 5.90 -17.92 -4.00
N ARG A 155 6.28 -17.48 -2.80
CA ARG A 155 6.10 -16.11 -2.32
C ARG A 155 6.64 -15.07 -3.29
N SER A 156 7.88 -15.25 -3.75
CA SER A 156 8.52 -14.33 -4.69
C SER A 156 7.77 -14.27 -6.02
N LYS A 157 7.27 -15.41 -6.51
CA LYS A 157 6.47 -15.47 -7.75
C LYS A 157 5.13 -14.75 -7.59
N ALA A 158 4.44 -14.92 -6.46
CA ALA A 158 3.18 -14.25 -6.17
C ALA A 158 3.33 -12.73 -6.07
N VAL A 159 4.39 -12.27 -5.37
CA VAL A 159 4.72 -10.85 -5.29
C VAL A 159 5.10 -10.30 -6.67
N MET A 160 5.91 -11.03 -7.44
CA MET A 160 6.24 -10.65 -8.82
C MET A 160 4.99 -10.51 -9.69
N TRP A 161 4.04 -11.44 -9.61
CA TRP A 161 2.77 -11.34 -10.36
C TRP A 161 1.93 -10.13 -9.93
N ALA A 162 1.78 -9.88 -8.63
CA ALA A 162 1.06 -8.70 -8.14
C ALA A 162 1.72 -7.39 -8.59
N VAL A 163 3.05 -7.31 -8.53
CA VAL A 163 3.83 -6.14 -8.97
C VAL A 163 3.78 -6.00 -10.49
N PHE A 164 3.78 -7.10 -11.24
CA PHE A 164 3.62 -7.08 -12.69
C PHE A 164 2.27 -6.50 -13.10
N ILE A 165 1.18 -6.97 -12.49
CA ILE A 165 -0.18 -6.43 -12.72
C ILE A 165 -0.18 -4.92 -12.47
N ARG A 166 0.37 -4.48 -11.34
CA ARG A 166 0.50 -3.06 -10.98
C ARG A 166 1.26 -2.26 -12.04
N THR A 167 2.46 -2.71 -12.42
CA THR A 167 3.31 -1.98 -13.37
C THR A 167 2.70 -1.97 -14.77
N PHE A 168 2.21 -3.11 -15.24
CA PHE A 168 1.62 -3.25 -16.58
C PHE A 168 0.39 -2.35 -16.74
N MET A 169 -0.53 -2.37 -15.76
CA MET A 169 -1.71 -1.50 -15.78
C MET A 169 -1.37 -0.02 -15.60
N GLY A 170 -0.34 0.29 -14.80
CA GLY A 170 0.12 1.66 -14.61
C GLY A 170 0.79 2.28 -15.86
N ILE A 171 1.35 1.46 -16.76
CA ILE A 171 1.91 1.92 -18.05
C ILE A 171 0.82 2.14 -19.09
N LEU A 172 -0.30 1.42 -18.99
CA LEU A 172 -1.43 1.52 -19.93
C LEU A 172 -2.25 2.81 -19.75
N ILE A 173 -2.10 3.48 -18.60
CA ILE A 173 -2.81 4.71 -18.20
C ILE A 173 -1.94 5.93 -18.49
#